data_AF-A0A651G5C8-F1
#
_entry.id   AF-A0A651G5C8-F1
#
_cell.length_a   1.000
_cell.length_b   1.000
_cell.length_c   1.000
_cell.angle_alpha   90.00
_cell.angle_beta   90.00
_cell.angle_gamma   90.00
#
_symmetry.space_group_name_H-M   'P 1'
#
loop_
_entity.id
_entity.type
_entity.pdbx_description
1 polymer ?
#
loop_
_entity_poly.entity_id
_entity_poly.type
_entity_poly.pdbx_seq_one_letter_code
_entity_poly.pdbx_strand_id
1 'polypeptide(L)'
;MKHVNALMLSGRAAIVGLALVSAPFAALASDSFAIEGYGFVTAADVRQHNRLPLDLAEIRQALTSPEPDFAAALQRYAYGGGFAWRDSFHSLAFFADDYNHRMARSLPGAVGFYGEGDYAHRQIVAALMGTGEFRGGGGQRSQPEAVRAAFVIDGALATILNWCRLELSEASIRGPVNGNWSLRNGSPKNWSELFAFWYGPDGEHSLHAEMTRIHERFSMPEEPTRLVTGPLAAGQEILLEERWPREHAEEVRRALDLASLALLLDRLADLEAASEEQRDVALASLRGVWIAGVDTIARADPAEAGRVDAQLRAGQAAEIGAVLRRAIEIAIVKLGFDAALLGTALES
;
A
#
# COMPACT_ATOMS: atom_id res chain seq x y z
N MET A 1 30.85 42.86 53.86
CA MET A 1 29.69 43.13 54.74
C MET A 1 28.57 43.75 53.92
N LYS A 2 27.55 42.95 53.57
CA LYS A 2 26.11 43.27 53.52
C LYS A 2 25.43 42.12 52.78
N HIS A 3 24.68 41.33 53.55
CA HIS A 3 23.64 40.43 53.04
C HIS A 3 22.61 41.22 52.23
N VAL A 4 21.86 40.52 51.36
CA VAL A 4 20.38 40.43 51.41
C VAL A 4 19.83 39.67 50.19
N ASN A 5 19.09 38.61 50.53
CA ASN A 5 17.86 38.01 49.98
C ASN A 5 17.79 37.28 48.63
N ALA A 6 17.42 36.01 48.81
CA ALA A 6 16.65 35.15 47.94
C ALA A 6 15.37 35.80 47.39
N LEU A 7 15.03 35.44 46.15
CA LEU A 7 13.65 35.34 45.71
C LEU A 7 13.53 34.13 44.77
N MET A 8 13.03 33.02 45.32
CA MET A 8 12.45 31.94 44.52
C MET A 8 11.19 32.47 43.85
N LEU A 9 11.12 32.37 42.52
CA LEU A 9 9.88 32.53 41.76
C LEU A 9 9.59 31.21 41.05
N SER A 10 8.66 30.46 41.64
CA SER A 10 7.99 29.32 41.05
C SER A 10 7.16 29.76 39.85
N GLY A 11 7.66 29.51 38.64
CA GLY A 11 6.88 29.66 37.40
C GLY A 11 6.01 28.43 37.20
N ARG A 12 4.72 28.53 37.55
CA ARG A 12 3.69 27.59 37.10
C ARG A 12 3.53 27.76 35.59
N ALA A 13 3.85 26.72 34.81
CA ALA A 13 3.49 26.63 33.42
C ALA A 13 1.95 26.58 33.31
N ALA A 14 1.35 27.60 32.71
CA ALA A 14 -0.04 27.58 32.32
C ALA A 14 -0.19 26.64 31.12
N ILE A 15 -0.80 25.49 31.34
CA ILE A 15 -1.29 24.62 30.27
C ILE A 15 -2.44 25.38 29.60
N VAL A 16 -2.16 25.99 28.45
CA VAL A 16 -3.20 26.48 27.55
C VAL A 16 -3.81 25.24 26.90
N GLY A 17 -4.91 24.77 27.47
CA GLY A 17 -5.77 23.77 26.85
C GLY A 17 -6.38 24.39 25.60
N LEU A 18 -5.81 24.07 24.45
CA LEU A 18 -6.42 24.36 23.15
C LEU A 18 -7.64 23.43 23.03
N ALA A 19 -8.83 23.95 23.34
CA ALA A 19 -10.08 23.27 23.02
C ALA A 19 -10.17 23.20 21.48
N LEU A 20 -9.94 22.01 20.93
CA LEU A 20 -10.32 21.69 19.56
C LEU A 20 -11.84 21.89 19.45
N VAL A 21 -12.24 23.02 18.89
CA VAL A 21 -13.60 23.25 18.47
C VAL A 21 -13.83 22.31 17.30
N SER A 22 -14.42 21.14 17.57
CA SER A 22 -14.99 20.28 16.56
C SER A 22 -16.06 21.11 15.85
N ALA A 23 -15.75 21.67 14.68
CA ALA A 23 -16.77 22.26 13.85
C ALA A 23 -17.79 21.15 13.55
N PRO A 24 -19.10 21.38 13.75
CA PRO A 24 -20.09 20.41 13.35
C PRO A 24 -20.06 20.37 11.83
N PHE A 25 -19.54 19.27 11.26
CA PHE A 25 -19.85 18.92 9.88
C PHE A 25 -21.38 18.91 9.79
N ALA A 26 -21.95 19.95 9.18
CA ALA A 26 -23.30 19.88 8.72
C ALA A 26 -23.36 18.63 7.84
N ALA A 27 -24.17 17.66 8.25
CA ALA A 27 -24.43 16.45 7.49
C ALA A 27 -25.00 16.89 6.14
N LEU A 28 -24.13 17.10 5.15
CA LEU A 28 -24.49 16.90 3.77
C LEU A 28 -25.07 15.50 3.76
N ALA A 29 -26.36 15.36 3.46
CA ALA A 29 -26.97 14.06 3.27
C ALA A 29 -26.03 13.30 2.33
N SER A 30 -25.38 12.25 2.83
CA SER A 30 -24.39 11.57 2.02
C SER A 30 -25.14 11.00 0.83
N ASP A 31 -24.71 11.42 -0.36
CA ASP A 31 -25.30 10.92 -1.59
C ASP A 31 -25.25 9.39 -1.53
N SER A 32 -26.25 8.69 -2.06
CA SER A 32 -26.33 7.22 -1.96
C SER A 32 -25.16 6.46 -2.61
N PHE A 33 -24.26 7.18 -3.31
CA PHE A 33 -23.03 6.63 -3.86
C PHE A 33 -21.83 6.73 -2.91
N ALA A 34 -21.90 7.58 -1.89
CA ALA A 34 -20.77 7.91 -1.04
C ALA A 34 -20.36 6.70 -0.20
N ILE A 35 -19.05 6.49 -0.11
CA ILE A 35 -18.43 5.50 0.75
C ILE A 35 -17.84 6.26 1.93
N GLU A 36 -18.17 5.83 3.13
CA GLU A 36 -17.72 6.45 4.38
C GLU A 36 -16.91 5.46 5.20
N GLY A 37 -15.81 5.92 5.78
CA GLY A 37 -14.99 5.10 6.67
C GLY A 37 -13.87 5.91 7.31
N TYR A 38 -13.61 5.66 8.59
CA TYR A 38 -12.46 6.23 9.32
C TYR A 38 -12.40 7.78 9.28
N GLY A 39 -13.56 8.44 9.24
CA GLY A 39 -13.65 9.90 9.22
C GLY A 39 -13.50 10.55 7.83
N PHE A 40 -13.42 9.74 6.77
CA PHE A 40 -13.41 10.21 5.39
C PHE A 40 -14.71 9.82 4.67
N VAL A 41 -15.18 10.70 3.79
CA VAL A 41 -16.36 10.49 2.92
C VAL A 41 -15.97 10.78 1.48
N THR A 42 -16.20 9.85 0.56
CA THR A 42 -15.89 10.06 -0.85
C THR A 42 -16.76 11.15 -1.47
N ALA A 43 -16.16 12.04 -2.26
CA ALA A 43 -16.88 13.10 -2.96
C ALA A 43 -17.41 12.67 -4.34
N ALA A 44 -16.98 11.50 -4.85
CA ALA A 44 -17.38 10.96 -6.15
C ALA A 44 -17.98 9.56 -6.05
N ASP A 45 -18.78 9.17 -7.04
CA ASP A 45 -19.20 7.78 -7.22
C ASP A 45 -18.01 6.92 -7.64
N VAL A 46 -17.39 6.30 -6.63
CA VAL A 46 -16.24 5.40 -6.76
C VAL A 46 -16.60 3.96 -6.37
N ARG A 47 -17.90 3.62 -6.31
CA ARG A 47 -18.38 2.27 -5.94
C ARG A 47 -17.78 1.16 -6.79
N GLN A 48 -17.52 1.42 -8.07
CA GLN A 48 -16.86 0.44 -8.94
C GLN A 48 -15.39 0.22 -8.55
N HIS A 49 -14.64 1.28 -8.22
CA HIS A 49 -13.23 1.20 -7.80
C HIS A 49 -13.11 0.43 -6.49
N ASN A 50 -14.08 0.63 -5.60
CA ASN A 50 -14.20 -0.07 -4.33
C ASN A 50 -14.39 -1.59 -4.45
N ARG A 51 -14.72 -2.10 -5.65
CA ARG A 51 -14.90 -3.54 -5.89
C ARG A 51 -13.66 -4.25 -6.38
N LEU A 52 -12.56 -3.56 -6.68
CA LEU A 52 -11.30 -4.21 -7.08
C LEU A 52 -10.81 -5.25 -6.05
N PRO A 53 -10.91 -5.01 -4.72
CA PRO A 53 -10.52 -6.02 -3.74
C PRO A 53 -11.31 -7.34 -3.82
N LEU A 54 -12.50 -7.36 -4.44
CA LEU A 54 -13.20 -8.62 -4.74
C LEU A 54 -12.42 -9.48 -5.75
N ASP A 55 -11.69 -8.86 -6.68
CA ASP A 55 -10.85 -9.61 -7.61
C ASP A 55 -9.67 -10.27 -6.88
N LEU A 56 -9.08 -9.60 -5.89
CA LEU A 56 -8.07 -10.20 -5.01
C LEU A 56 -8.68 -11.34 -4.17
N ALA A 57 -9.88 -11.15 -3.62
CA ALA A 57 -10.58 -12.17 -2.85
C ALA A 57 -10.81 -13.45 -3.68
N GLU A 58 -11.26 -13.30 -4.93
CA GLU A 58 -11.51 -14.41 -5.84
C GLU A 58 -10.21 -15.09 -6.31
N ILE A 59 -9.14 -14.33 -6.57
CA ILE A 59 -7.80 -14.90 -6.81
C ILE A 59 -7.34 -15.71 -5.61
N ARG A 60 -7.45 -15.15 -4.40
CA ARG A 60 -7.06 -15.83 -3.16
C ARG A 60 -7.87 -17.11 -2.98
N GLN A 61 -9.19 -17.05 -3.13
CA GLN A 61 -10.07 -18.22 -3.03
C GLN A 61 -9.68 -19.34 -4.01
N ALA A 62 -9.41 -18.99 -5.28
CA ALA A 62 -9.01 -19.96 -6.29
C ALA A 62 -7.69 -20.65 -5.92
N LEU A 63 -6.73 -19.89 -5.39
CA LEU A 63 -5.37 -20.35 -5.11
C LEU A 63 -5.17 -21.01 -3.74
N THR A 64 -6.05 -20.75 -2.77
CA THR A 64 -5.99 -21.35 -1.42
C THR A 64 -6.93 -22.54 -1.24
N SER A 65 -7.64 -22.95 -2.29
CA SER A 65 -8.48 -24.15 -2.23
C SER A 65 -7.64 -25.43 -2.16
N PRO A 66 -8.20 -26.58 -1.71
CA PRO A 66 -7.46 -27.85 -1.67
C PRO A 66 -6.93 -28.31 -3.04
N GLU A 67 -7.55 -27.86 -4.13
CA GLU A 67 -7.13 -28.08 -5.51
C GLU A 67 -6.98 -26.71 -6.20
N PRO A 68 -5.83 -26.01 -6.04
CA PRO A 68 -5.66 -24.64 -6.52
C PRO A 68 -5.97 -24.46 -8.02
N ASP A 69 -6.90 -23.55 -8.34
CA ASP A 69 -7.29 -23.24 -9.71
C ASP A 69 -6.54 -22.02 -10.24
N PHE A 70 -5.33 -22.28 -10.75
CA PHE A 70 -4.49 -21.24 -11.37
C PHE A 70 -5.10 -20.65 -12.65
N ALA A 71 -5.96 -21.39 -13.36
CA ALA A 71 -6.61 -20.88 -14.57
C ALA A 71 -7.69 -19.85 -14.22
N ALA A 72 -8.52 -20.14 -13.21
CA ALA A 72 -9.49 -19.18 -12.68
C ALA A 72 -8.80 -17.94 -12.10
N ALA A 73 -7.72 -18.14 -11.32
CA ALA A 73 -6.93 -17.03 -10.79
C ALA A 73 -6.33 -16.16 -11.90
N LEU A 74 -5.80 -16.77 -12.97
CA LEU A 74 -5.26 -16.05 -14.13
C LEU A 74 -6.36 -15.28 -14.86
N GLN A 75 -7.52 -15.89 -15.09
CA GLN A 75 -8.64 -15.23 -15.74
C GLN A 75 -9.08 -14.00 -14.94
N ARG A 76 -9.20 -14.15 -13.61
CA ARG A 76 -9.56 -13.05 -12.72
C ARG A 76 -8.51 -11.95 -12.68
N TYR A 77 -7.22 -12.30 -12.60
CA TYR A 77 -6.13 -11.32 -12.65
C TYR A 77 -6.09 -10.55 -13.98
N ALA A 78 -6.24 -11.26 -15.10
CA ALA A 78 -6.12 -10.70 -16.45
C ALA A 78 -7.30 -9.82 -16.84
N TYR A 79 -8.52 -10.23 -16.51
CA TYR A 79 -9.75 -9.62 -17.02
C TYR A 79 -10.59 -8.93 -15.94
N GLY A 80 -10.26 -9.12 -14.66
CA GLY A 80 -11.06 -8.63 -13.54
C GLY A 80 -12.45 -9.28 -13.49
N GLY A 81 -13.31 -8.71 -12.64
CA GLY A 81 -14.74 -9.00 -12.61
C GLY A 81 -15.50 -8.19 -11.56
N GLY A 82 -14.81 -7.76 -10.51
CA GLY A 82 -15.28 -6.83 -9.50
C GLY A 82 -15.32 -5.39 -10.02
N PHE A 83 -14.32 -4.99 -10.81
CA PHE A 83 -14.16 -3.63 -11.34
C PHE A 83 -14.48 -3.50 -12.84
N ALA A 84 -15.71 -3.79 -13.24
CA ALA A 84 -16.16 -3.57 -14.62
C ALA A 84 -16.52 -2.09 -14.84
N TRP A 85 -15.81 -1.40 -15.75
CA TRP A 85 -16.12 -0.01 -16.15
C TRP A 85 -16.49 0.07 -17.63
N ARG A 86 -17.79 0.26 -17.92
CA ARG A 86 -18.34 0.29 -19.30
C ARG A 86 -17.88 -0.94 -20.12
N ASP A 87 -17.50 -0.74 -21.38
CA ASP A 87 -16.96 -1.76 -22.29
C ASP A 87 -15.44 -1.99 -22.09
N SER A 88 -14.84 -1.47 -21.02
CA SER A 88 -13.40 -1.58 -20.74
C SER A 88 -13.14 -2.50 -19.54
N PHE A 89 -12.24 -3.46 -19.76
CA PHE A 89 -11.75 -4.35 -18.71
C PHE A 89 -10.67 -3.61 -17.91
N HIS A 90 -10.99 -3.19 -16.68
CA HIS A 90 -9.98 -2.81 -15.69
C HIS A 90 -9.66 -4.04 -14.86
N SER A 91 -8.37 -4.35 -14.73
CA SER A 91 -7.91 -5.55 -14.03
C SER A 91 -6.56 -5.29 -13.36
N LEU A 92 -6.19 -6.17 -12.43
CA LEU A 92 -4.89 -6.13 -11.79
C LEU A 92 -3.75 -6.30 -12.81
N ALA A 93 -3.96 -7.06 -13.88
CA ALA A 93 -3.01 -7.13 -14.99
C ALA A 93 -2.79 -5.77 -15.65
N PHE A 94 -3.85 -5.05 -15.96
CA PHE A 94 -3.75 -3.72 -16.58
C PHE A 94 -3.03 -2.71 -15.68
N PHE A 95 -3.15 -2.87 -14.36
CA PHE A 95 -2.48 -2.01 -13.38
C PHE A 95 -1.00 -2.36 -13.22
N ALA A 96 -0.65 -3.64 -13.33
CA ALA A 96 0.72 -4.12 -13.23
C ALA A 96 1.55 -3.91 -14.52
N ASP A 97 0.91 -3.57 -15.64
CA ASP A 97 1.50 -3.39 -16.98
C ASP A 97 1.78 -1.91 -17.32
N ASP A 98 2.30 -1.14 -16.35
CA ASP A 98 2.67 0.29 -16.48
C ASP A 98 1.54 1.24 -16.95
N TYR A 99 0.28 0.80 -16.96
CA TYR A 99 -0.97 1.57 -17.20
C TYR A 99 -0.83 2.85 -18.06
N ASN A 100 -0.60 2.66 -19.36
CA ASN A 100 -0.35 3.74 -20.34
C ASN A 100 0.87 4.62 -19.99
N HIS A 101 1.96 4.03 -19.52
CA HIS A 101 3.21 4.69 -19.12
C HIS A 101 3.07 5.70 -17.98
N ARG A 102 2.07 5.48 -17.10
CA ARG A 102 1.79 6.38 -15.99
C ARG A 102 2.47 5.96 -14.70
N MET A 103 2.81 4.68 -14.55
CA MET A 103 3.44 4.20 -13.33
C MET A 103 4.84 4.78 -13.17
N ALA A 104 5.59 4.97 -14.27
CA ALA A 104 6.93 5.57 -14.22
C ALA A 104 6.98 6.94 -13.53
N ARG A 105 5.90 7.72 -13.59
CA ARG A 105 5.81 9.03 -12.94
C ARG A 105 5.48 8.94 -11.45
N SER A 106 4.74 7.92 -11.05
CA SER A 106 4.23 7.75 -9.69
C SER A 106 5.16 6.87 -8.85
N LEU A 107 5.83 5.91 -9.49
CA LEU A 107 6.68 4.87 -8.91
C LEU A 107 7.95 4.67 -9.75
N PRO A 108 8.77 5.72 -9.92
CA PRO A 108 9.95 5.68 -10.78
C PRO A 108 10.98 4.64 -10.32
N GLY A 109 11.09 4.39 -9.02
CA GLY A 109 12.03 3.40 -8.48
C GLY A 109 11.63 1.98 -8.88
N ALA A 110 10.34 1.66 -8.76
CA ALA A 110 9.82 0.35 -9.13
C ALA A 110 9.80 0.11 -10.65
N VAL A 111 9.39 1.09 -11.47
CA VAL A 111 9.50 0.95 -12.95
C VAL A 111 10.96 0.83 -13.38
N GLY A 112 11.87 1.62 -12.82
CA GLY A 112 13.30 1.50 -13.11
C GLY A 112 13.86 0.12 -12.70
N PHE A 113 13.28 -0.49 -11.67
CA PHE A 113 13.68 -1.79 -11.15
C PHE A 113 13.20 -2.96 -12.03
N TYR A 114 11.91 -2.99 -12.39
CA TYR A 114 11.33 -4.08 -13.18
C TYR A 114 11.49 -3.91 -14.70
N GLY A 115 11.70 -2.67 -15.16
CA GLY A 115 11.89 -2.30 -16.56
C GLY A 115 10.73 -1.49 -17.15
N GLU A 116 10.99 -0.80 -18.25
CA GLU A 116 9.94 -0.07 -18.99
C GLU A 116 8.91 -1.05 -19.58
N GLY A 117 7.62 -0.78 -19.33
CA GLY A 117 6.51 -1.57 -19.85
C GLY A 117 6.18 -2.83 -19.05
N ASP A 118 6.76 -3.04 -17.86
CA ASP A 118 6.42 -4.16 -16.96
C ASP A 118 6.76 -3.77 -15.51
N TYR A 119 5.75 -3.33 -14.77
CA TYR A 119 5.92 -2.89 -13.37
C TYR A 119 5.90 -4.05 -12.38
N ALA A 120 5.17 -5.12 -12.70
CA ALA A 120 5.05 -6.36 -11.91
C ALA A 120 4.35 -7.49 -12.68
N HIS A 121 3.74 -7.15 -13.83
CA HIS A 121 2.83 -8.01 -14.57
C HIS A 121 3.47 -9.34 -14.94
N ARG A 122 4.68 -9.32 -15.52
CA ARG A 122 5.33 -10.53 -15.99
C ARG A 122 5.65 -11.51 -14.88
N GLN A 123 6.03 -11.04 -13.70
CA GLN A 123 6.34 -11.93 -12.59
C GLN A 123 5.06 -12.60 -12.05
N ILE A 124 3.98 -11.84 -11.90
CA ILE A 124 2.69 -12.37 -11.45
C ILE A 124 2.14 -13.36 -12.48
N VAL A 125 2.20 -13.04 -13.78
CA VAL A 125 1.81 -13.97 -14.85
C VAL A 125 2.71 -15.20 -14.88
N ALA A 126 4.03 -15.05 -14.67
CA ALA A 126 4.94 -16.18 -14.62
C ALA A 126 4.58 -17.13 -13.48
N ALA A 127 4.23 -16.61 -12.30
CA ALA A 127 3.74 -17.42 -11.18
C ALA A 127 2.39 -18.09 -11.50
N LEU A 128 1.43 -17.34 -12.04
CA LEU A 128 0.11 -17.86 -12.46
C LEU A 128 0.23 -18.98 -13.49
N MET A 129 1.16 -18.87 -14.44
CA MET A 129 1.37 -19.87 -15.50
C MET A 129 2.40 -20.94 -15.16
N GLY A 130 3.13 -20.82 -14.04
CA GLY A 130 4.20 -21.74 -13.68
C GLY A 130 5.36 -21.71 -14.66
N THR A 131 5.74 -20.50 -15.10
CA THR A 131 6.81 -20.24 -16.06
C THR A 131 7.91 -19.37 -15.44
N GLY A 132 8.97 -19.05 -16.20
CA GLY A 132 10.06 -18.22 -15.69
C GLY A 132 10.74 -18.84 -14.47
N GLU A 133 10.90 -18.08 -13.39
CA GLU A 133 11.45 -18.55 -12.10
C GLU A 133 10.54 -19.56 -11.39
N PHE A 134 9.27 -19.65 -11.80
CA PHE A 134 8.29 -20.60 -11.30
C PHE A 134 8.19 -21.87 -12.15
N ARG A 135 8.99 -21.95 -13.24
CA ARG A 135 9.09 -23.12 -14.09
C ARG A 135 9.86 -24.24 -13.37
N GLY A 136 9.30 -25.43 -13.34
CA GLY A 136 10.04 -26.65 -13.05
C GLY A 136 10.87 -27.08 -14.26
N GLY A 137 12.09 -27.59 -14.07
CA GLY A 137 12.99 -27.94 -15.17
C GLY A 137 12.85 -29.38 -15.69
N GLY A 138 13.10 -29.63 -16.98
CA GLY A 138 13.59 -30.93 -17.50
C GLY A 138 12.83 -32.21 -17.13
N GLY A 139 11.50 -32.18 -17.06
CA GLY A 139 10.66 -33.31 -16.59
C GLY A 139 10.18 -33.18 -15.13
N GLN A 140 10.50 -32.08 -14.45
CA GLN A 140 10.02 -31.77 -13.10
C GLN A 140 8.75 -30.91 -13.12
N ARG A 141 7.93 -31.07 -12.08
CA ARG A 141 6.74 -30.24 -11.82
C ARG A 141 7.17 -28.79 -11.61
N SER A 142 6.31 -27.83 -11.97
CA SER A 142 6.43 -26.41 -11.59
C SER A 142 6.82 -26.26 -10.12
N GLN A 143 7.32 -25.07 -9.73
CA GLN A 143 7.44 -24.75 -8.30
C GLN A 143 6.14 -25.14 -7.58
N PRO A 144 6.22 -25.65 -6.32
CA PRO A 144 5.05 -26.12 -5.61
C PRO A 144 3.92 -25.09 -5.69
N GLU A 145 2.69 -25.56 -5.88
CA GLU A 145 1.53 -24.68 -6.08
C GLU A 145 1.38 -23.66 -4.94
N ALA A 146 1.70 -24.06 -3.70
CA ALA A 146 1.72 -23.16 -2.54
C ALA A 146 2.71 -22.00 -2.69
N VAL A 147 3.91 -22.24 -3.24
CA VAL A 147 4.93 -21.21 -3.48
C VAL A 147 4.42 -20.20 -4.52
N ARG A 148 3.86 -20.72 -5.61
CA ARG A 148 3.28 -19.88 -6.68
C ARG A 148 2.08 -19.08 -6.17
N ALA A 149 1.20 -19.71 -5.40
CA ALA A 149 0.02 -19.09 -4.83
C ALA A 149 0.39 -17.94 -3.88
N ALA A 150 1.35 -18.16 -2.97
CA ALA A 150 1.83 -17.14 -2.05
C ALA A 150 2.36 -15.90 -2.79
N PHE A 151 3.21 -16.09 -3.81
CA PHE A 151 3.70 -14.98 -4.61
C PHE A 151 2.56 -14.20 -5.29
N VAL A 152 1.60 -14.90 -5.92
CA VAL A 152 0.50 -14.25 -6.65
C VAL A 152 -0.39 -13.44 -5.71
N ILE A 153 -0.77 -14.00 -4.56
CA ILE A 153 -1.67 -13.34 -3.60
C ILE A 153 -1.04 -12.04 -3.08
N ASP A 154 0.20 -12.11 -2.61
CA ASP A 154 0.89 -10.95 -2.07
C ASP A 154 1.33 -9.95 -3.15
N GLY A 155 1.69 -10.43 -4.34
CA GLY A 155 1.98 -9.56 -5.49
C GLY A 155 0.75 -8.80 -6.00
N ALA A 156 -0.42 -9.44 -5.98
CA ALA A 156 -1.68 -8.79 -6.32
C ALA A 156 -2.06 -7.72 -5.27
N LEU A 157 -1.93 -8.02 -3.98
CA LEU A 157 -2.11 -7.04 -2.90
C LEU A 157 -1.15 -5.84 -3.06
N ALA A 158 0.13 -6.11 -3.30
CA ALA A 158 1.14 -5.09 -3.54
C ALA A 158 0.81 -4.20 -4.75
N THR A 159 0.23 -4.78 -5.80
CA THR A 159 -0.23 -4.04 -6.98
C THR A 159 -1.33 -3.04 -6.61
N ILE A 160 -2.29 -3.42 -5.75
CA ILE A 160 -3.34 -2.50 -5.27
C ILE A 160 -2.73 -1.34 -4.46
N LEU A 161 -1.72 -1.60 -3.63
CA LEU A 161 -1.04 -0.53 -2.87
C LEU A 161 -0.35 0.48 -3.80
N ASN A 162 0.34 -0.03 -4.81
CA ASN A 162 0.97 0.79 -5.83
C ASN A 162 -0.05 1.57 -6.67
N TRP A 163 -1.22 0.99 -6.89
CA TRP A 163 -2.34 1.68 -7.51
C TRP A 163 -2.83 2.87 -6.68
N CYS A 164 -2.92 2.73 -5.36
CA CYS A 164 -3.25 3.85 -4.48
C CYS A 164 -2.26 5.02 -4.62
N ARG A 165 -0.97 4.73 -4.83
CA ARG A 165 0.07 5.75 -5.07
C ARG A 165 -0.07 6.42 -6.44
N LEU A 166 -0.47 5.66 -7.47
CA LEU A 166 -0.84 6.23 -8.77
C LEU A 166 -2.03 7.17 -8.62
N GLU A 167 -3.09 6.78 -7.92
CA GLU A 167 -4.29 7.61 -7.77
C GLU A 167 -4.00 8.93 -7.04
N LEU A 168 -3.14 8.90 -6.02
CA LEU A 168 -2.66 10.12 -5.37
C LEU A 168 -1.93 11.04 -6.36
N SER A 169 -1.07 10.46 -7.21
CA SER A 169 -0.28 11.19 -8.20
C SER A 169 -1.18 11.77 -9.30
N GLU A 170 -2.14 11.00 -9.82
CA GLU A 170 -3.11 11.48 -10.81
C GLU A 170 -4.03 12.57 -10.24
N ALA A 171 -4.41 12.49 -8.95
CA ALA A 171 -5.14 13.57 -8.28
C ALA A 171 -4.33 14.88 -8.30
N SER A 172 -3.02 14.80 -8.05
CA SER A 172 -2.11 15.95 -8.03
C SER A 172 -1.91 16.61 -9.40
N ILE A 173 -2.06 15.85 -10.49
CA ILE A 173 -1.85 16.31 -11.86
C ILE A 173 -3.16 16.82 -12.45
N ARG A 174 -4.24 16.04 -12.31
CA ARG A 174 -5.51 16.31 -12.98
C ARG A 174 -6.28 17.46 -12.34
N GLY A 175 -6.14 17.67 -11.03
CA GLY A 175 -6.68 18.84 -10.36
C GLY A 175 -6.22 20.12 -11.08
N PRO A 176 -4.89 20.44 -11.07
CA PRO A 176 -4.39 21.70 -11.62
C PRO A 176 -4.56 21.83 -13.13
N VAL A 177 -4.34 20.74 -13.87
CA VAL A 177 -4.29 20.79 -15.34
C VAL A 177 -5.66 20.88 -15.98
N ASN A 178 -6.67 20.21 -15.41
CA ASN A 178 -8.00 20.11 -16.01
C ASN A 178 -9.04 21.03 -15.34
N GLY A 179 -8.62 21.85 -14.36
CA GLY A 179 -9.56 22.59 -13.50
C GLY A 179 -10.47 21.65 -12.71
N ASN A 180 -10.01 20.43 -12.45
CA ASN A 180 -10.82 19.34 -11.93
C ASN A 180 -10.80 19.33 -10.40
N TRP A 181 -11.30 20.41 -9.83
CA TRP A 181 -11.14 20.74 -8.42
C TRP A 181 -12.42 20.68 -7.60
N SER A 182 -13.55 20.61 -8.28
CA SER A 182 -14.84 20.75 -7.61
C SER A 182 -15.22 19.44 -6.92
N LEU A 183 -14.99 19.31 -5.62
CA LEU A 183 -15.57 18.20 -4.86
C LEU A 183 -17.11 18.19 -4.96
N ARG A 184 -17.75 19.32 -5.32
CA ARG A 184 -19.19 19.39 -5.64
C ARG A 184 -19.59 18.60 -6.89
N ASN A 185 -18.66 18.31 -7.79
CA ASN A 185 -18.86 17.41 -8.93
C ASN A 185 -18.06 16.11 -8.81
N GLY A 186 -17.49 15.83 -7.64
CA GLY A 186 -16.69 14.65 -7.36
C GLY A 186 -15.23 14.72 -7.81
N SER A 187 -14.65 15.91 -7.93
CA SER A 187 -13.28 16.10 -8.40
C SER A 187 -12.34 16.66 -7.32
N PRO A 188 -11.04 16.29 -7.32
CA PRO A 188 -10.42 15.30 -8.20
C PRO A 188 -10.84 13.88 -7.82
N LYS A 189 -11.45 13.16 -8.77
CA LYS A 189 -12.04 11.83 -8.54
C LYS A 189 -11.03 10.84 -7.98
N ASN A 190 -9.77 10.93 -8.43
CA ASN A 190 -8.66 10.09 -8.00
C ASN A 190 -8.37 10.18 -6.48
N TRP A 191 -8.72 11.30 -5.82
CA TRP A 191 -8.64 11.42 -4.36
C TRP A 191 -9.62 10.47 -3.65
N SER A 192 -10.83 10.34 -4.20
CA SER A 192 -11.83 9.38 -3.71
C SER A 192 -11.54 7.95 -4.17
N GLU A 193 -10.99 7.77 -5.38
CA GLU A 193 -10.64 6.45 -5.92
C GLU A 193 -9.53 5.79 -5.08
N LEU A 194 -8.53 6.55 -4.61
CA LEU A 194 -7.51 6.07 -3.68
C LEU A 194 -8.14 5.41 -2.45
N PHE A 195 -9.04 6.13 -1.76
CA PHE A 195 -9.71 5.58 -0.59
C PHE A 195 -10.53 4.34 -0.95
N ALA A 196 -11.25 4.36 -2.08
CA ALA A 196 -12.04 3.22 -2.52
C ALA A 196 -11.19 1.96 -2.73
N PHE A 197 -10.01 2.08 -3.35
CA PHE A 197 -9.09 0.96 -3.54
C PHE A 197 -8.44 0.49 -2.24
N TRP A 198 -8.09 1.42 -1.35
CA TRP A 198 -7.54 1.10 -0.03
C TRP A 198 -8.55 0.34 0.84
N TYR A 199 -9.76 0.89 0.94
CA TYR A 199 -10.77 0.43 1.89
C TYR A 199 -11.46 -0.85 1.42
N GLY A 200 -11.75 -0.97 0.13
CA GLY A 200 -12.52 -2.10 -0.41
C GLY A 200 -13.97 -2.15 0.08
N PRO A 201 -14.75 -3.13 -0.40
CA PRO A 201 -16.17 -3.21 -0.09
C PRO A 201 -16.34 -3.62 1.37
N ASP A 202 -17.04 -2.78 2.13
CA ASP A 202 -17.29 -2.98 3.57
C ASP A 202 -16.02 -3.12 4.43
N GLY A 203 -14.85 -2.69 3.92
CA GLY A 203 -13.57 -2.86 4.60
C GLY A 203 -12.92 -4.24 4.39
N GLU A 204 -13.52 -5.13 3.59
CA GLU A 204 -13.10 -6.53 3.49
C GLU A 204 -12.17 -6.79 2.29
N HIS A 205 -11.34 -7.84 2.42
CA HIS A 205 -10.43 -8.34 1.38
C HIS A 205 -9.46 -7.30 0.79
N SER A 206 -9.24 -6.19 1.50
CA SER A 206 -8.58 -4.98 1.00
C SER A 206 -7.25 -4.72 1.69
N LEU A 207 -6.59 -3.62 1.32
CA LEU A 207 -5.42 -3.12 2.06
C LEU A 207 -5.80 -2.75 3.49
N HIS A 208 -6.98 -2.17 3.70
CA HIS A 208 -7.51 -1.90 5.03
C HIS A 208 -7.56 -3.17 5.90
N ALA A 209 -8.16 -4.26 5.39
CA ALA A 209 -8.23 -5.52 6.14
C ALA A 209 -6.84 -6.08 6.47
N GLU A 210 -5.93 -6.10 5.48
CA GLU A 210 -4.57 -6.62 5.68
C GLU A 210 -3.79 -5.77 6.69
N MET A 211 -3.86 -4.44 6.57
CA MET A 211 -3.16 -3.52 7.45
C MET A 211 -3.72 -3.51 8.87
N THR A 212 -5.02 -3.79 9.05
CA THR A 212 -5.62 -3.99 10.38
C THR A 212 -5.02 -5.20 11.07
N ARG A 213 -4.88 -6.34 10.36
CA ARG A 213 -4.22 -7.54 10.89
C ARG A 213 -2.76 -7.26 11.29
N ILE A 214 -2.03 -6.52 10.46
CA ILE A 214 -0.61 -6.16 10.72
C ILE A 214 -0.51 -5.21 11.93
N HIS A 215 -1.40 -4.23 12.02
CA HIS A 215 -1.50 -3.32 13.17
C HIS A 215 -1.66 -4.08 14.48
N GLU A 216 -2.57 -5.06 14.51
CA GLU A 216 -2.78 -5.92 15.68
C GLU A 216 -1.55 -6.79 15.99
N ARG A 217 -0.95 -7.42 14.97
CA ARG A 217 0.23 -8.29 15.12
C ARG A 217 1.40 -7.55 15.76
N PHE A 218 1.66 -6.32 15.32
CA PHE A 218 2.84 -5.54 15.74
C PHE A 218 2.53 -4.43 16.74
N SER A 219 1.30 -4.37 17.25
CA SER A 219 0.86 -3.34 18.19
C SER A 219 1.26 -1.93 17.71
N MET A 220 1.02 -1.63 16.43
CA MET A 220 1.34 -0.32 15.87
C MET A 220 0.55 0.76 16.63
N PRO A 221 1.13 1.94 16.93
CA PRO A 221 0.50 2.92 17.81
C PRO A 221 -0.73 3.60 17.19
N GLU A 222 -0.80 3.63 15.86
CA GLU A 222 -1.90 4.21 15.10
C GLU A 222 -2.49 3.13 14.16
N GLU A 223 -3.79 3.19 13.93
CA GLU A 223 -4.44 2.35 12.92
C GLU A 223 -4.03 2.86 11.52
N PRO A 224 -3.46 2.01 10.64
CA PRO A 224 -2.88 2.46 9.36
C PRO A 224 -3.89 3.13 8.42
N THR A 225 -5.16 2.76 8.46
CA THR A 225 -6.21 3.39 7.65
C THR A 225 -6.49 4.81 8.12
N ARG A 226 -6.38 5.12 9.41
CA ARG A 226 -6.40 6.52 9.91
C ARG A 226 -5.23 7.33 9.43
N LEU A 227 -4.03 6.75 9.33
CA LEU A 227 -2.87 7.44 8.74
C LEU A 227 -3.09 7.84 7.27
N VAL A 228 -3.92 7.09 6.54
CA VAL A 228 -4.33 7.42 5.16
C VAL A 228 -5.53 8.37 5.15
N THR A 229 -6.59 8.05 5.87
CA THR A 229 -7.89 8.76 5.80
C THR A 229 -7.92 10.10 6.52
N GLY A 230 -7.16 10.25 7.61
CA GLY A 230 -7.01 11.53 8.32
C GLY A 230 -6.54 12.67 7.41
N PRO A 231 -5.37 12.54 6.74
CA PRO A 231 -4.93 13.55 5.79
C PRO A 231 -5.80 13.63 4.53
N LEU A 232 -6.41 12.52 4.07
CA LEU A 232 -7.39 12.61 2.98
C LEU A 232 -8.58 13.51 3.34
N ALA A 233 -9.12 13.38 4.55
CA ALA A 233 -10.22 14.18 5.06
C ALA A 233 -9.81 15.64 5.24
N ALA A 234 -8.67 15.91 5.89
CA ALA A 234 -8.15 17.25 6.04
C ALA A 234 -7.88 17.94 4.69
N GLY A 235 -7.37 17.19 3.71
CA GLY A 235 -7.12 17.69 2.35
C GLY A 235 -8.39 18.07 1.58
N GLN A 236 -9.56 17.53 1.92
CA GLN A 236 -10.81 17.89 1.24
C GLN A 236 -11.19 19.35 1.42
N GLU A 237 -10.90 19.96 2.57
CA GLU A 237 -11.19 21.38 2.81
C GLU A 237 -10.40 22.27 1.83
N ILE A 238 -9.13 21.95 1.61
CA ILE A 238 -8.27 22.69 0.67
C ILE A 238 -8.69 22.44 -0.78
N LEU A 239 -9.11 21.21 -1.11
CA LEU A 239 -9.61 20.88 -2.44
C LEU A 239 -10.90 21.65 -2.77
N LEU A 240 -11.78 21.92 -1.79
CA LEU A 240 -12.97 22.76 -1.97
C LEU A 240 -12.64 24.21 -2.37
N GLU A 241 -11.44 24.67 -2.05
CA GLU A 241 -10.92 25.98 -2.45
C GLU A 241 -10.21 25.96 -3.81
N GLU A 242 -10.28 24.83 -4.52
CA GLU A 242 -9.63 24.60 -5.80
C GLU A 242 -8.09 24.67 -5.74
N ARG A 243 -7.52 24.20 -4.63
CA ARG A 243 -6.07 24.15 -4.40
C ARG A 243 -5.62 22.72 -4.14
N TRP A 244 -4.38 22.42 -4.55
CA TRP A 244 -3.75 21.14 -4.21
C TRP A 244 -3.38 21.10 -2.71
N PRO A 245 -3.89 20.15 -1.92
CA PRO A 245 -3.52 19.97 -0.51
C PRO A 245 -2.13 19.33 -0.39
N ARG A 246 -1.08 20.09 -0.73
CA ARG A 246 0.28 19.55 -0.83
C ARG A 246 0.72 18.83 0.45
N GLU A 247 0.56 19.45 1.61
CA GLU A 247 1.02 18.88 2.89
C GLU A 247 0.27 17.59 3.23
N HIS A 248 -1.05 17.55 3.08
CA HIS A 248 -1.84 16.36 3.33
C HIS A 248 -1.59 15.25 2.29
N ALA A 249 -1.37 15.60 1.02
CA ALA A 249 -0.99 14.62 0.02
C ALA A 249 0.38 13.97 0.34
N GLU A 250 1.32 14.74 0.87
CA GLU A 250 2.59 14.20 1.37
C GLU A 250 2.37 13.27 2.57
N GLU A 251 1.46 13.60 3.49
CA GLU A 251 1.07 12.73 4.60
C GLU A 251 0.46 11.41 4.11
N VAL A 252 -0.46 11.45 3.15
CA VAL A 252 -1.03 10.24 2.50
C VAL A 252 0.09 9.42 1.86
N ARG A 253 1.01 10.05 1.11
CA ARG A 253 2.14 9.32 0.50
C ARG A 253 3.00 8.62 1.55
N ARG A 254 3.33 9.31 2.65
CA ARG A 254 4.08 8.70 3.77
C ARG A 254 3.33 7.52 4.39
N ALA A 255 2.01 7.61 4.54
CA ALA A 255 1.20 6.49 5.04
C ALA A 255 1.21 5.27 4.09
N LEU A 256 1.13 5.50 2.77
CA LEU A 256 1.25 4.43 1.77
C LEU A 256 2.66 3.83 1.74
N ASP A 257 3.70 4.62 1.95
CA ASP A 257 5.07 4.14 2.10
C ASP A 257 5.23 3.28 3.36
N LEU A 258 4.75 3.74 4.50
CA LEU A 258 4.74 3.00 5.75
C LEU A 258 4.01 1.65 5.61
N ALA A 259 2.86 1.63 4.94
CA ALA A 259 2.12 0.41 4.67
C ALA A 259 2.95 -0.63 3.90
N SER A 260 3.74 -0.21 2.91
CA SER A 260 4.63 -1.15 2.21
C SER A 260 5.76 -1.68 3.09
N LEU A 261 6.33 -0.85 3.97
CA LEU A 261 7.37 -1.30 4.90
C LEU A 261 6.80 -2.29 5.93
N ALA A 262 5.60 -2.02 6.44
CA ALA A 262 4.89 -2.90 7.36
C ALA A 262 4.54 -4.26 6.71
N LEU A 263 4.13 -4.28 5.45
CA LEU A 263 3.93 -5.52 4.68
C LEU A 263 5.22 -6.33 4.55
N LEU A 264 6.37 -5.67 4.27
CA LEU A 264 7.67 -6.35 4.21
C LEU A 264 8.06 -6.97 5.54
N LEU A 265 7.90 -6.23 6.65
CA LEU A 265 8.22 -6.73 7.99
C LEU A 265 7.30 -7.89 8.41
N ASP A 266 6.02 -7.82 8.08
CA ASP A 266 5.08 -8.91 8.35
C ASP A 266 5.48 -10.20 7.62
N ARG A 267 5.78 -10.13 6.32
CA ARG A 267 6.21 -11.32 5.56
C ARG A 267 7.63 -11.77 5.92
N LEU A 268 8.50 -10.86 6.37
CA LEU A 268 9.80 -11.23 6.92
C LEU A 268 9.64 -12.03 8.22
N ALA A 269 8.78 -11.58 9.13
CA ALA A 269 8.50 -12.29 10.37
C ALA A 269 7.92 -13.69 10.09
N ASP A 270 7.08 -13.84 9.06
CA ASP A 270 6.60 -15.16 8.61
C ASP A 270 7.73 -16.04 8.06
N LEU A 271 8.67 -15.47 7.30
CA LEU A 271 9.84 -16.18 6.78
C LEU A 271 10.79 -16.64 7.89
N GLU A 272 11.03 -15.80 8.90
CA GLU A 272 11.90 -16.10 10.04
C GLU A 272 11.28 -17.15 10.97
N ALA A 273 9.94 -17.17 11.09
CA ALA A 273 9.21 -18.17 11.85
C ALA A 273 8.94 -19.48 11.08
N ALA A 274 9.16 -19.50 9.75
CA ALA A 274 8.84 -20.64 8.90
C ALA A 274 9.71 -21.88 9.23
N SER A 275 9.05 -23.04 9.31
CA SER A 275 9.72 -24.34 9.23
C SER A 275 10.47 -24.51 7.90
N GLU A 276 11.34 -25.50 7.81
CA GLU A 276 12.07 -25.79 6.56
C GLU A 276 11.10 -26.07 5.40
N GLU A 277 10.00 -26.76 5.65
CA GLU A 277 8.98 -27.09 4.67
C GLU A 277 8.14 -25.87 4.22
N GLN A 278 8.03 -24.85 5.07
CA GLN A 278 7.24 -23.64 4.79
C GLN A 278 8.08 -22.49 4.23
N ARG A 279 9.41 -22.60 4.30
CA ARG A 279 10.34 -21.51 4.00
C ARG A 279 10.18 -20.95 2.59
N ASP A 280 10.04 -21.80 1.58
CA ASP A 280 9.90 -21.36 0.19
C ASP A 280 8.58 -20.62 -0.05
N VAL A 281 7.52 -21.02 0.65
CA VAL A 281 6.20 -20.35 0.59
C VAL A 281 6.29 -18.97 1.22
N ALA A 282 6.90 -18.86 2.41
CA ALA A 282 7.09 -17.59 3.09
C ALA A 282 8.03 -16.65 2.31
N LEU A 283 9.09 -17.18 1.70
CA LEU A 283 9.98 -16.42 0.84
C LEU A 283 9.24 -15.89 -0.41
N ALA A 284 8.39 -16.72 -1.03
CA ALA A 284 7.59 -16.30 -2.17
C ALA A 284 6.57 -15.22 -1.81
N SER A 285 5.95 -15.32 -0.64
CA SER A 285 5.10 -14.27 -0.08
C SER A 285 5.85 -12.95 0.11
N LEU A 286 7.05 -12.98 0.72
CA LEU A 286 7.91 -11.81 0.89
C LEU A 286 8.32 -11.19 -0.47
N ARG A 287 8.65 -12.02 -1.47
CA ARG A 287 8.91 -11.56 -2.84
C ARG A 287 7.68 -10.93 -3.50
N GLY A 288 6.47 -11.40 -3.17
CA GLY A 288 5.23 -10.81 -3.65
C GLY A 288 5.03 -9.39 -3.12
N VAL A 289 5.16 -9.17 -1.81
CA VAL A 289 5.04 -7.83 -1.21
C VAL A 289 6.20 -6.88 -1.56
N TRP A 290 7.36 -7.41 -1.96
CA TRP A 290 8.48 -6.62 -2.49
C TRP A 290 8.09 -5.70 -3.66
N ILE A 291 7.10 -6.10 -4.47
CA ILE A 291 6.54 -5.27 -5.56
C ILE A 291 6.07 -3.89 -5.06
N ALA A 292 5.57 -3.79 -3.83
CA ALA A 292 5.20 -2.50 -3.22
C ALA A 292 6.33 -1.85 -2.43
N GLY A 293 7.27 -2.63 -1.91
CA GLY A 293 8.40 -2.14 -1.13
C GLY A 293 9.50 -1.47 -1.95
N VAL A 294 9.71 -1.93 -3.18
CA VAL A 294 10.89 -1.57 -3.96
C VAL A 294 10.97 -0.08 -4.29
N ASP A 295 9.84 0.58 -4.61
CA ASP A 295 9.86 2.03 -4.90
C ASP A 295 10.24 2.84 -3.65
N THR A 296 9.65 2.53 -2.50
CA THR A 296 9.91 3.21 -1.23
C THR A 296 11.38 3.07 -0.84
N ILE A 297 11.94 1.86 -0.92
CA ILE A 297 13.36 1.63 -0.60
C ILE A 297 14.28 2.25 -1.66
N ALA A 298 13.95 2.16 -2.96
CA ALA A 298 14.77 2.74 -4.02
C ALA A 298 14.81 4.28 -3.96
N ARG A 299 13.72 4.95 -3.56
CA ARG A 299 13.71 6.40 -3.34
C ARG A 299 14.63 6.83 -2.20
N ALA A 300 14.77 6.01 -1.17
CA ALA A 300 15.71 6.25 -0.09
C ALA A 300 17.15 5.91 -0.50
N ASP A 301 17.35 4.73 -1.09
CA ASP A 301 18.66 4.23 -1.47
C ASP A 301 18.57 3.14 -2.56
N PRO A 302 18.81 3.49 -3.84
CA PRO A 302 18.76 2.52 -4.95
C PRO A 302 19.74 1.35 -4.78
N ALA A 303 20.88 1.57 -4.12
CA ALA A 303 21.88 0.53 -3.92
C ALA A 303 21.48 -0.46 -2.82
N GLU A 304 20.73 -0.02 -1.80
CA GLU A 304 20.10 -0.94 -0.84
C GLU A 304 18.95 -1.71 -1.50
N ALA A 305 18.11 -1.06 -2.33
CA ALA A 305 17.04 -1.75 -3.07
C ALA A 305 17.59 -2.90 -3.93
N GLY A 306 18.68 -2.65 -4.67
CA GLY A 306 19.33 -3.69 -5.47
C GLY A 306 19.94 -4.83 -4.62
N ARG A 307 20.42 -4.53 -3.41
CA ARG A 307 20.93 -5.55 -2.48
C ARG A 307 19.82 -6.42 -1.91
N VAL A 308 18.70 -5.82 -1.50
CA VAL A 308 17.52 -6.56 -1.02
C VAL A 308 17.02 -7.49 -2.11
N ASP A 309 16.82 -7.01 -3.33
CA ASP A 309 16.34 -7.85 -4.43
C ASP A 309 17.31 -9.01 -4.74
N ALA A 310 18.62 -8.75 -4.80
CA ALA A 310 19.60 -9.79 -5.02
C ALA A 310 19.50 -10.90 -3.97
N GLN A 311 19.30 -10.54 -2.70
CA GLN A 311 19.13 -11.49 -1.60
C GLN A 311 17.81 -12.23 -1.68
N LEU A 312 16.71 -11.53 -1.97
CA LEU A 312 15.41 -12.14 -2.19
C LEU A 312 15.50 -13.20 -3.29
N ARG A 313 16.18 -12.92 -4.41
CA ARG A 313 16.38 -13.87 -5.53
C ARG A 313 17.30 -15.03 -5.17
N ALA A 314 18.36 -14.79 -4.41
CA ALA A 314 19.27 -15.84 -3.95
C ALA A 314 18.61 -16.82 -2.98
N GLY A 315 17.58 -16.38 -2.23
CA GLY A 315 16.76 -17.21 -1.35
C GLY A 315 17.44 -17.60 -0.02
N GLN A 316 18.47 -16.88 0.40
CA GLN A 316 19.19 -17.14 1.64
C GLN A 316 18.50 -16.41 2.82
N ALA A 317 17.50 -17.07 3.43
CA ALA A 317 16.64 -16.47 4.46
C ALA A 317 17.40 -15.73 5.58
N ALA A 318 18.51 -16.29 6.08
CA ALA A 318 19.30 -15.69 7.16
C ALA A 318 19.94 -14.34 6.77
N GLU A 319 20.29 -14.14 5.50
CA GLU A 319 20.86 -12.87 5.02
C GLU A 319 19.77 -11.87 4.64
N ILE A 320 18.61 -12.36 4.19
CA ILE A 320 17.47 -11.52 3.78
C ILE A 320 17.01 -10.63 4.93
N GLY A 321 16.83 -11.17 6.14
CA GLY A 321 16.32 -10.40 7.27
C GLY A 321 17.20 -9.20 7.63
N ALA A 322 18.52 -9.43 7.76
CA ALA A 322 19.46 -8.36 8.09
C ALA A 322 19.54 -7.28 7.00
N VAL A 323 19.55 -7.68 5.72
CA VAL A 323 19.63 -6.73 4.59
C VAL A 323 18.33 -5.94 4.45
N LEU A 324 17.17 -6.60 4.60
CA LEU A 324 15.86 -5.94 4.51
C LEU A 324 15.63 -4.95 5.66
N ARG A 325 15.89 -5.34 6.92
CA ARG A 325 15.75 -4.43 8.08
C ARG A 325 16.63 -3.20 7.92
N ARG A 326 17.89 -3.37 7.53
CA ARG A 326 18.79 -2.25 7.25
C ARG A 326 18.24 -1.31 6.16
N ALA A 327 17.71 -1.87 5.06
CA ALA A 327 17.14 -1.06 3.99
C ALA A 327 15.90 -0.28 4.46
N ILE A 328 15.07 -0.89 5.32
CA ILE A 328 13.92 -0.26 5.95
C ILE A 328 14.35 0.86 6.90
N GLU A 329 15.34 0.64 7.77
CA GLU A 329 15.91 1.67 8.65
C GLU A 329 16.43 2.88 7.86
N ILE A 330 17.13 2.63 6.76
CA ILE A 330 17.60 3.68 5.85
C ILE A 330 16.42 4.43 5.23
N ALA A 331 15.36 3.73 4.81
CA ALA A 331 14.16 4.34 4.28
C ALA A 331 13.45 5.22 5.31
N ILE A 332 13.32 4.76 6.55
CA ILE A 332 12.76 5.52 7.67
C ILE A 332 13.52 6.83 7.87
N VAL A 333 14.84 6.77 7.97
CA VAL A 333 15.67 7.96 8.20
C VAL A 333 15.63 8.92 7.00
N LYS A 334 15.81 8.43 5.77
CA LYS A 334 15.93 9.29 4.59
C LYS A 334 14.60 9.86 4.11
N LEU A 335 13.48 9.16 4.33
CA LEU A 335 12.14 9.63 3.97
C LEU A 335 11.43 10.34 5.13
N GLY A 336 12.06 10.40 6.31
CA GLY A 336 11.55 11.12 7.48
C GLY A 336 10.33 10.46 8.11
N PHE A 337 10.30 9.13 8.17
CA PHE A 337 9.27 8.40 8.90
C PHE A 337 9.58 8.37 10.40
N ASP A 338 8.53 8.38 11.21
CA ASP A 338 8.66 8.03 12.62
C ASP A 338 8.68 6.50 12.75
N ALA A 339 9.82 5.95 13.18
CA ALA A 339 10.00 4.52 13.37
C ALA A 339 8.98 3.93 14.37
N ALA A 340 8.51 4.74 15.33
CA ALA A 340 7.53 4.30 16.33
C ALA A 340 6.21 3.88 15.69
N LEU A 341 5.87 4.40 14.50
CA LEU A 341 4.65 4.03 13.77
C LEU A 341 4.65 2.56 13.31
N LEU A 342 5.80 1.91 13.24
CA LEU A 342 5.90 0.48 12.94
C LEU A 342 5.74 -0.42 14.18
N GLY A 343 5.55 0.16 15.38
CA GLY A 343 5.38 -0.60 16.61
C GLY A 343 6.54 -1.56 16.85
N THR A 344 6.22 -2.81 17.17
CA THR A 344 7.24 -3.87 17.38
C THR A 344 7.73 -4.51 16.09
N ALA A 345 7.23 -4.12 14.91
CA ALA A 345 7.55 -4.78 13.64
C ALA A 345 9.04 -4.71 13.27
N LEU A 346 9.73 -3.63 13.67
CA LEU A 346 11.16 -3.49 13.43
C LEU A 346 12.01 -4.41 14.33
N GLU A 347 11.50 -4.71 15.52
CA GLU A 347 12.18 -5.49 16.55
C GLU A 347 11.95 -7.00 16.40
N SER A 348 10.79 -7.39 15.85
CA SER A 348 10.37 -8.77 15.60
C SER A 348 11.07 -9.35 14.39
#